data_AF-A0A2G9TBW4-F1
#
_entry.id   AF-A0A2G9TBW4-F1
#
_cell.length_a   1.000
_cell.length_b   1.000
_cell.length_c   1.000
_cell.angle_alpha   90.00
_cell.angle_beta   90.00
_cell.angle_gamma   90.00
#
_symmetry.space_group_name_H-M   'P 1'
#
loop_
_entity.id
_entity.type
_entity.pdbx_description
1 polymer ?
#
loop_
_entity_poly.entity_id
_entity_poly.type
_entity_poly.pdbx_seq_one_letter_code
_entity_poly.pdbx_strand_id
1 'polypeptide(L)'
;QSALHLAIVHDDYETVQLLLANNADVNARACGNFFLPEDFKATNKVTDYQGYAYYGEYPLAFAACFANKDIYDLLIQYGANPNLQDSFGNTILHMCVISYSS
;
A
#
# COMPACT_ATOMS: atom_id res chain seq x y z
N GLN A 1 -1.97 -1.55 -12.75
CA GLN A 1 -0.62 -1.59 -12.14
C GLN A 1 -0.77 -2.22 -10.76
N SER A 2 -0.40 -3.50 -10.62
CA SER A 2 -0.46 -4.25 -9.36
C SER A 2 0.82 -5.06 -9.10
N ALA A 3 1.73 -5.12 -10.07
CA ALA A 3 2.95 -5.91 -9.98
C ALA A 3 3.87 -5.43 -8.85
N LEU A 4 4.00 -4.11 -8.67
CA LEU A 4 4.81 -3.53 -7.59
C LEU A 4 4.23 -3.87 -6.22
N HIS A 5 2.91 -3.72 -6.02
CA HIS A 5 2.25 -4.12 -4.78
C HIS A 5 2.41 -5.60 -4.47
N LEU A 6 2.24 -6.47 -5.47
CA LEU A 6 2.40 -7.92 -5.28
C LEU A 6 3.84 -8.32 -4.95
N ALA A 7 4.83 -7.69 -5.58
CA ALA A 7 6.24 -7.92 -5.25
C ALA A 7 6.55 -7.54 -3.79
N ILE A 8 5.97 -6.43 -3.30
CA ILE A 8 6.11 -6.00 -1.90
C ILE A 8 5.43 -6.99 -0.95
N VAL A 9 4.21 -7.44 -1.26
CA VAL A 9 3.47 -8.42 -0.45
C VAL A 9 4.24 -9.75 -0.33
N HIS A 10 4.98 -10.14 -1.36
CA HIS A 10 5.80 -11.35 -1.35
C HIS A 10 7.21 -11.14 -0.78
N ASP A 11 7.55 -9.95 -0.27
CA ASP A 11 8.90 -9.62 0.20
C ASP A 11 9.98 -9.86 -0.88
N ASP A 12 9.63 -9.63 -2.14
CA ASP A 12 10.51 -9.85 -3.28
C ASP A 12 11.25 -8.55 -3.63
N TYR A 13 12.30 -8.27 -2.85
CA TYR A 13 13.14 -7.08 -3.01
C TYR A 13 13.71 -6.95 -4.43
N GLU A 14 14.13 -8.06 -5.04
CA GLU A 14 14.76 -8.08 -6.36
C GLU A 14 13.76 -7.68 -7.45
N THR A 15 12.53 -8.21 -7.40
CA THR A 15 11.46 -7.81 -8.32
C THR A 15 11.04 -6.35 -8.08
N VAL A 16 10.97 -5.89 -6.82
CA VAL A 16 10.70 -4.47 -6.52
C VAL A 16 11.75 -3.57 -7.16
N GLN A 17 13.03 -3.88 -6.94
CA GLN A 17 14.14 -3.12 -7.51
C GLN A 17 14.10 -3.12 -9.04
N LEU A 18 13.83 -4.29 -9.66
CA LEU A 18 13.71 -4.42 -11.10
C LEU A 18 12.57 -3.56 -11.66
N LEU A 19 11.40 -3.58 -11.03
CA LEU A 19 10.25 -2.80 -11.45
C LEU A 19 10.55 -1.29 -11.37
N LEU A 20 11.12 -0.84 -10.25
CA LEU A 20 11.50 0.57 -10.06
C LEU A 20 12.55 1.01 -11.08
N ALA A 21 13.56 0.18 -11.34
CA ALA A 21 14.59 0.45 -12.36
C ALA A 21 14.01 0.54 -13.79
N ASN A 22 12.86 -0.09 -14.05
CA ASN A 22 12.13 -0.01 -15.32
C ASN A 22 11.09 1.13 -15.35
N ASN A 23 11.26 2.17 -14.53
CA ASN A 23 10.34 3.31 -14.42
C ASN A 23 8.91 2.92 -14.00
N ALA A 24 8.75 1.87 -13.18
CA ALA A 24 7.47 1.66 -12.52
C ALA A 24 7.15 2.87 -11.64
N ASP A 25 5.90 3.33 -11.69
CA ASP A 25 5.45 4.44 -10.86
C ASP A 25 5.42 4.01 -9.39
N VAL A 26 6.32 4.60 -8.59
CA VAL A 26 6.47 4.34 -7.16
C VAL A 26 5.26 4.81 -6.35
N ASN A 27 4.45 5.73 -6.89
CA ASN A 27 3.23 6.24 -6.29
C ASN A 27 1.98 5.65 -6.98
N ALA A 28 2.13 4.55 -7.73
CA ALA A 28 1.01 3.88 -8.39
C ALA A 28 -0.02 3.38 -7.38
N ARG A 29 -1.27 3.77 -7.57
CA ARG A 29 -2.36 3.31 -6.71
C ARG A 29 -2.77 1.89 -7.07
N ALA A 30 -2.99 1.05 -6.06
CA ALA A 30 -3.61 -0.25 -6.20
C ALA A 30 -5.08 -0.03 -6.56
N CYS A 31 -5.42 -0.20 -7.84
CA CYS A 31 -6.78 -0.04 -8.33
C CYS A 31 -7.48 -1.41 -8.43
N GLY A 32 -8.73 -1.47 -8.00
CA GLY A 32 -9.62 -2.62 -8.18
C GLY A 32 -10.20 -3.14 -6.87
N ASN A 33 -11.28 -3.92 -6.99
CA ASN A 33 -12.02 -4.42 -5.83
C ASN A 33 -11.15 -5.24 -4.88
N PHE A 34 -10.11 -5.92 -5.37
CA PHE A 34 -9.24 -6.74 -4.53
C PHE A 34 -8.63 -5.97 -3.35
N PHE A 35 -8.27 -4.70 -3.56
CA PHE A 35 -7.60 -3.85 -2.56
C PHE A 35 -8.56 -2.89 -1.81
N LEU A 36 -9.86 -2.97 -2.08
CA LEU A 36 -10.87 -2.20 -1.34
C LEU A 36 -11.26 -2.93 -0.05
N PRO A 37 -11.53 -2.19 1.04
CA PRO A 37 -12.19 -2.73 2.23
C PRO A 37 -13.46 -3.52 1.87
N GLU A 38 -13.70 -4.67 2.52
CA GLU A 38 -14.81 -5.55 2.14
C GLU A 38 -16.19 -4.93 2.41
N ASP A 39 -16.31 -4.20 3.52
CA ASP A 39 -17.46 -3.40 3.90
C ASP A 39 -17.79 -2.32 2.85
N PHE A 40 -16.76 -1.73 2.23
CA PHE A 40 -16.93 -0.78 1.13
C PHE A 40 -17.51 -1.44 -0.13
N LYS A 41 -17.10 -2.68 -0.45
CA LYS A 41 -17.65 -3.44 -1.60
C LYS A 41 -19.15 -3.69 -1.46
N ALA A 42 -19.61 -3.89 -0.22
CA ALA A 42 -21.00 -4.26 0.07
C ALA A 42 -21.93 -3.04 0.22
N THR A 43 -21.43 -1.90 0.72
CA THR A 43 -22.31 -0.81 1.20
C THR A 43 -22.04 0.57 0.62
N ASN A 44 -20.90 0.81 -0.05
CA ASN A 44 -20.50 2.13 -0.58
C ASN A 44 -20.59 3.30 0.45
N LYS A 45 -20.67 3.02 1.75
CA LYS A 45 -20.86 4.02 2.80
C LYS A 45 -19.98 3.70 3.99
N VAL A 46 -18.99 4.58 4.21
CA VAL A 46 -18.16 4.77 5.41
C VAL A 46 -17.63 3.46 6.02
N THR A 47 -16.35 3.20 5.79
CA THR A 47 -15.69 2.00 6.32
C THR A 47 -15.29 2.20 7.78
N ASP A 48 -15.57 1.22 8.63
CA ASP A 48 -15.13 1.25 10.04
C ASP A 48 -13.77 0.55 10.26
N TYR A 49 -13.23 -0.05 9.18
CA TYR A 49 -11.96 -0.77 9.14
C TYR A 49 -11.82 -1.89 10.19
N GLN A 50 -12.91 -2.30 10.85
CA GLN A 50 -12.85 -3.32 11.89
C GLN A 50 -12.62 -4.71 11.29
N GLY A 51 -11.51 -5.35 11.67
CA GLY A 51 -11.23 -6.75 11.32
C GLY A 51 -10.82 -6.99 9.86
N TYR A 52 -10.49 -5.94 9.09
CA TYR A 52 -10.13 -6.06 7.68
C TYR A 52 -8.70 -5.62 7.39
N ALA A 53 -8.03 -6.40 6.54
CA ALA A 53 -6.68 -6.20 6.05
C ALA A 53 -6.63 -5.13 4.93
N TYR A 54 -6.96 -3.88 5.26
CA TYR A 54 -6.73 -2.75 4.36
C TYR A 54 -5.35 -2.14 4.63
N TYR A 55 -4.49 -2.13 3.60
CA TYR A 55 -3.09 -1.68 3.69
C TYR A 55 -2.86 -0.32 2.98
N GLY A 56 -3.93 0.38 2.62
CA GLY A 56 -3.88 1.58 1.78
C GLY A 56 -3.80 1.23 0.29
N GLU A 57 -3.55 2.25 -0.53
CA GLU A 57 -3.47 2.11 -2.00
C GLU A 57 -2.04 2.24 -2.55
N TYR A 58 -1.11 2.77 -1.77
CA TYR A 58 0.24 3.09 -2.25
C TYR A 58 1.24 1.99 -1.93
N PRO A 59 2.25 1.73 -2.79
CA PRO A 59 3.28 0.71 -2.54
C PRO A 59 3.99 0.92 -1.20
N LEU A 60 4.24 2.20 -0.86
CA LEU A 60 4.86 2.58 0.40
C LEU A 60 4.00 2.24 1.63
N ALA A 61 2.66 2.28 1.51
CA ALA A 61 1.75 1.88 2.58
C ALA A 61 1.84 0.38 2.86
N PHE A 62 1.93 -0.44 1.81
CA PHE A 62 2.14 -1.88 1.94
C PHE A 62 3.47 -2.17 2.64
N ALA A 63 4.58 -1.60 2.15
CA ALA A 63 5.89 -1.82 2.77
C ALA A 63 5.89 -1.43 4.27
N ALA A 64 5.17 -0.36 4.63
CA ALA A 64 5.01 0.05 6.02
C ALA A 64 4.17 -0.93 6.86
N CYS A 65 3.03 -1.40 6.35
CA CYS A 65 2.17 -2.38 7.03
C CYS A 65 2.84 -3.74 7.23
N PHE A 66 3.70 -4.17 6.29
CA PHE A 66 4.48 -5.41 6.41
C PHE A 66 5.78 -5.23 7.21
N ALA A 67 6.01 -4.05 7.79
CA ALA A 67 7.22 -3.69 8.54
C ALA A 67 8.54 -3.96 7.78
N ASN A 68 8.49 -3.90 6.45
CA ASN A 68 9.65 -4.16 5.60
C ASN A 68 10.44 -2.89 5.37
N LYS A 69 11.43 -2.67 6.23
CA LYS A 69 12.26 -1.47 6.21
C LYS A 69 13.07 -1.34 4.92
N ASP A 70 13.62 -2.43 4.40
CA ASP A 70 14.52 -2.37 3.23
C ASP A 70 13.75 -1.95 1.97
N ILE A 71 12.57 -2.54 1.75
CA ILE A 71 11.68 -2.13 0.67
C ILE A 71 11.13 -0.72 0.90
N TYR A 72 10.81 -0.35 2.14
CA TYR A 72 10.35 1.01 2.46
C TYR A 72 11.40 2.06 2.10
N ASP A 73 12.65 1.86 2.53
CA ASP A 73 13.76 2.77 2.27
C ASP A 73 14.07 2.82 0.75
N LEU A 74 13.96 1.69 0.04
CA LEU A 74 14.10 1.64 -1.41
C LEU A 74 13.03 2.50 -2.11
N LEU A 75 11.75 2.37 -1.73
CA LEU A 75 10.66 3.16 -2.31
C LEU A 75 10.88 4.66 -2.06
N ILE A 76 11.32 5.05 -0.86
CA ILE A 76 11.67 6.45 -0.54
C ILE A 76 12.80 6.97 -1.44
N GLN A 77 13.85 6.17 -1.69
CA GLN A 77 14.95 6.55 -2.58
C GLN A 77 14.48 6.81 -4.02
N TYR A 78 13.45 6.09 -4.47
CA TYR A 78 12.82 6.28 -5.79
C TYR A 78 11.75 7.38 -5.82
N GLY A 79 11.57 8.14 -4.73
CA GLY A 79 10.66 9.29 -4.68
C GLY A 79 9.24 8.97 -4.23
N ALA A 80 9.03 7.87 -3.51
CA ALA A 80 7.75 7.62 -2.84
C ALA A 80 7.43 8.73 -1.84
N ASN A 81 6.20 9.22 -1.84
CA ASN A 81 5.78 10.28 -0.93
C ASN A 81 4.99 9.71 0.27
N PRO A 82 5.53 9.77 1.51
CA PRO A 82 4.89 9.24 2.70
C PRO A 82 3.62 9.99 3.13
N ASN A 83 3.38 11.18 2.58
CA ASN A 83 2.25 12.04 2.94
C ASN A 83 1.06 11.91 1.99
N LEU A 84 1.11 10.98 1.03
CA LEU A 84 -0.02 10.77 0.12
C LEU A 84 -1.22 10.19 0.87
N GLN A 85 -2.39 10.67 0.49
CA GLN A 85 -3.68 10.22 1.00
C GLN A 85 -4.33 9.27 0.00
N ASP A 86 -4.84 8.14 0.49
CA ASP A 86 -5.63 7.20 -0.31
C ASP A 86 -7.04 7.77 -0.66
N SER A 87 -7.87 6.98 -1.34
CA SER A 87 -9.28 7.37 -1.66
C SER A 87 -10.13 7.70 -0.44
N PHE A 88 -9.77 7.21 0.74
CA PHE A 88 -10.50 7.39 1.98
C PHE A 88 -9.94 8.55 2.82
N GLY A 89 -8.89 9.22 2.34
CA GLY A 89 -8.24 10.34 3.02
C GLY A 89 -7.18 9.91 4.04
N ASN A 90 -6.85 8.62 4.13
CA ASN A 90 -5.84 8.13 5.06
C ASN A 90 -4.44 8.29 4.49
N THR A 91 -3.50 8.70 5.35
CA THR A 91 -2.07 8.66 5.03
C THR A 91 -1.46 7.30 5.36
N ILE A 92 -0.23 7.06 4.91
CA ILE A 92 0.55 5.86 5.23
C ILE A 92 0.67 5.63 6.74
N LEU A 93 0.80 6.70 7.53
CA LEU A 93 0.86 6.58 9.00
C LEU A 93 -0.48 6.12 9.61
N HIS A 94 -1.62 6.54 9.05
CA HIS A 94 -2.92 6.04 9.48
C HIS A 94 -3.02 4.53 9.22
N MET A 95 -2.53 4.06 8.08
CA MET A 95 -2.51 2.65 7.73
C MET A 95 -1.70 1.82 8.71
N CYS A 96 -0.51 2.28 9.13
CA CYS A 96 0.26 1.58 10.15
C CYS A 96 -0.51 1.42 11.47
N VAL A 97 -1.29 2.42 11.90
CA VAL A 97 -2.07 2.29 13.14
C VAL A 97 -3.25 1.32 12.96
N ILE A 98 -3.92 1.39 11.81
CA ILE A 98 -5.05 0.52 11.47
C ILE A 98 -4.59 -0.94 11.37
N SER A 99 -3.50 -1.22 10.64
CA SER A 99 -3.01 -2.59 10.44
C SER A 99 -2.51 -3.27 11.71
N TYR A 100 -2.05 -2.51 12.71
CA TYR A 100 -1.66 -3.04 14.02
C TYR A 100 -2.84 -3.31 14.96
N SER A 101 -4.01 -2.72 14.66
CA SER A 101 -5.21 -2.84 15.49
C SER A 101 -6.17 -3.94 15.03
N SER A 102 -5.91 -4.53 13.85
CA SER A 102 -6.65 -5.64 13.22
C SER A 102 -5.98 -6.98 13.52
#